data_AF-A0A502N924-F1
#
_entry.id   AF-A0A502N924-F1
#
_cell.length_a   1.000
_cell.length_b   1.000
_cell.length_c   1.000
_cell.angle_alpha   90.00
_cell.angle_beta   90.00
_cell.angle_gamma   90.00
#
_symmetry.space_group_name_H-M   'P 1'
#
loop_
_entity.id
_entity.type
_entity.pdbx_description
1 polymer ?
#
loop_
_entity_poly.entity_id
_entity_poly.type
_entity_poly.pdbx_seq_one_letter_code
_entity_poly.pdbx_strand_id
1 'polypeptide(L)'
;MPRYLVERTFPEGLHVPMNDAGATAMGGVIARNAEKGVTWVQSFVSPDKGKSFCIYDAPSPEAIRSTAQKNSLPVDKITEVRVLDPYFYR
;
A
#
# COMPACT_ATOMS: atom_id res chain seq x y z
N MET A 1 2.63 -16.32 0.95
CA MET A 1 2.55 -15.08 1.73
C MET A 1 1.14 -14.53 1.56
N PRO A 2 0.38 -14.27 2.63
CA PRO A 2 -0.96 -13.70 2.53
C PRO A 2 -0.97 -12.34 1.82
N ARG A 3 -2.08 -12.03 1.17
CA ARG A 3 -2.31 -10.78 0.44
C ARG A 3 -3.38 -9.95 1.15
N TYR A 4 -3.14 -8.66 1.24
CA TYR A 4 -4.00 -7.71 1.94
C TYR A 4 -4.32 -6.50 1.06
N LEU A 5 -5.57 -6.04 1.16
CA LEU A 5 -6.01 -4.73 0.70
C LEU A 5 -5.97 -3.76 1.88
N VAL A 6 -5.25 -2.67 1.71
CA VAL A 6 -5.10 -1.60 2.69
C VAL A 6 -5.82 -0.35 2.18
N GLU A 7 -6.79 0.11 2.94
CA GLU A 7 -7.54 1.34 2.66
C GLU A 7 -6.93 2.49 3.46
N ARG A 8 -6.76 3.64 2.81
CA ARG A 8 -6.17 4.84 3.42
C ARG A 8 -6.91 6.10 2.97
N THR A 9 -7.08 7.03 3.91
CA THR A 9 -7.64 8.36 3.67
C THR A 9 -6.56 9.43 3.83
N PHE A 10 -6.46 10.33 2.86
CA PHE A 10 -5.54 11.47 2.85
C PHE A 10 -6.35 12.76 2.82
N PRO A 11 -6.56 13.45 3.96
CA PRO A 11 -7.38 14.66 4.01
C PRO A 11 -6.90 15.77 3.06
N GLU A 12 -5.59 15.87 2.84
CA GLU A 12 -4.96 16.84 1.94
C GLU A 12 -4.62 16.25 0.56
N GLY A 13 -5.07 15.02 0.29
CA GLY A 13 -4.77 14.26 -0.93
C GLY A 13 -3.38 13.64 -0.96
N LEU A 14 -3.26 12.51 -1.65
CA LEU A 14 -1.98 11.82 -1.87
C LEU A 14 -1.18 12.50 -2.99
N HIS A 15 -0.09 13.18 -2.62
CA HIS A 15 0.78 13.90 -3.54
C HIS A 15 2.17 13.28 -3.56
N VAL A 16 2.46 12.49 -4.60
CA VAL A 16 3.80 11.96 -4.87
C VAL A 16 4.30 12.58 -6.18
N PRO A 17 5.39 13.35 -6.17
CA PRO A 17 5.91 13.98 -7.39
C PRO A 17 6.50 12.92 -8.32
N MET A 18 6.32 13.09 -9.64
CA MET A 18 6.88 12.19 -10.66
C MET A 18 8.29 12.67 -11.07
N ASN A 19 9.21 12.66 -10.11
CA ASN A 19 10.61 13.06 -10.28
C ASN A 19 11.50 12.29 -9.29
N ASP A 20 12.80 12.62 -9.25
CA ASP A 20 13.79 11.94 -8.39
C ASP A 20 13.46 12.04 -6.89
N ALA A 21 12.82 13.13 -6.45
CA ALA A 21 12.39 13.26 -5.06
C ALA A 21 11.28 12.24 -4.74
N GLY A 22 10.33 12.05 -5.65
CA GLY A 22 9.29 11.03 -5.51
C GLY A 22 9.87 9.62 -5.58
N ALA A 23 10.80 9.36 -6.50
CA ALA A 23 11.49 8.08 -6.60
C ALA A 23 12.24 7.74 -5.29
N THR A 24 12.95 8.71 -4.72
CA THR A 24 13.66 8.57 -3.43
C THR A 24 12.67 8.29 -2.29
N ALA A 25 11.57 9.04 -2.22
CA ALA A 25 10.54 8.85 -1.20
C ALA A 25 9.92 7.44 -1.27
N MET A 26 9.54 6.99 -2.48
CA MET A 26 8.97 5.65 -2.69
C MET A 26 9.98 4.55 -2.39
N GLY A 27 11.25 4.72 -2.79
CA GLY A 27 12.33 3.79 -2.46
C GLY A 27 12.49 3.61 -0.95
N GLY A 28 12.45 4.70 -0.18
CA GLY A 28 12.48 4.64 1.28
C GLY A 28 11.29 3.89 1.88
N VAL A 29 10.08 4.07 1.34
CA VAL A 29 8.89 3.33 1.77
C VAL A 29 9.05 1.84 1.51
N ILE A 30 9.51 1.47 0.32
CA ILE A 30 9.73 0.08 -0.08
C ILE A 30 10.79 -0.58 0.82
N ALA A 31 11.92 0.10 1.06
CA ALA A 31 12.98 -0.41 1.93
C ALA A 31 12.48 -0.68 3.37
N ARG A 32 11.76 0.27 3.98
CA ARG A 32 11.20 0.11 5.32
C ARG A 32 10.13 -0.97 5.40
N ASN A 33 9.37 -1.20 4.31
CA ASN A 33 8.42 -2.31 4.24
C ASN A 33 9.16 -3.67 4.24
N ALA A 34 10.24 -3.78 3.46
CA ALA A 34 11.03 -5.00 3.34
C ALA A 34 11.63 -5.46 4.67
N GLU A 35 11.98 -4.54 5.58
CA GLU A 35 12.46 -4.85 6.95
C GLU A 35 11.51 -5.75 7.75
N LYS A 36 10.21 -5.76 7.41
CA LYS A 36 9.18 -6.58 8.07
C LYS A 36 8.56 -7.61 7.15
N GLY A 37 9.20 -7.89 6.01
CA GLY A 37 8.67 -8.82 5.00
C GLY A 37 7.38 -8.32 4.35
N VAL A 38 7.14 -7.01 4.34
CA VAL A 38 5.99 -6.38 3.67
C VAL A 38 6.41 -5.95 2.27
N THR A 39 5.62 -6.33 1.27
CA THR A 39 5.83 -5.94 -0.13
C THR A 39 4.62 -5.14 -0.61
N TRP A 40 4.85 -3.91 -1.06
CA TRP A 40 3.82 -3.12 -1.73
C TRP A 40 3.73 -3.56 -3.18
N VAL A 41 2.57 -4.09 -3.59
CA VAL A 41 2.37 -4.66 -4.92
C VAL A 41 1.89 -3.58 -5.89
N GLN A 42 0.77 -2.92 -5.55
CA GLN A 42 0.14 -1.93 -6.41
C GLN A 42 -0.81 -1.05 -5.59
N SER A 43 -1.07 0.17 -6.06
CA SER A 43 -2.10 1.05 -5.51
C SER A 43 -3.03 1.58 -6.58
N PHE A 44 -4.28 1.77 -6.15
CA PHE A 44 -5.29 2.54 -6.87
C PHE A 44 -5.60 3.76 -6.03
N VAL A 45 -5.71 4.91 -6.67
CA VAL A 45 -5.94 6.20 -6.00
C VAL A 45 -7.21 6.78 -6.61
N SER A 46 -8.11 7.29 -5.77
CA SER A 46 -9.31 7.96 -6.24
C SER A 46 -8.96 9.19 -7.08
N PRO A 47 -9.83 9.64 -8.01
CA PRO A 47 -9.54 10.79 -8.86
C PRO A 47 -9.21 12.09 -8.08
N ASP A 48 -9.86 12.29 -6.93
CA ASP A 48 -9.62 13.41 -6.01
C ASP A 48 -8.38 13.23 -5.11
N LYS A 49 -7.71 12.08 -5.22
CA LYS A 49 -6.54 11.66 -4.43
C LYS A 49 -6.79 11.56 -2.92
N GLY A 50 -8.03 11.67 -2.46
CA GLY A 50 -8.41 11.60 -1.05
C GLY A 50 -8.40 10.18 -0.48
N LYS A 51 -8.47 9.15 -1.35
CA LYS A 51 -8.43 7.74 -0.94
C LYS A 51 -7.44 6.94 -1.77
N SER A 52 -6.82 5.97 -1.12
CA SER A 52 -6.03 4.94 -1.80
C SER A 52 -6.43 3.54 -1.35
N PHE A 53 -6.32 2.61 -2.29
CA PHE A 53 -6.54 1.18 -2.13
C PHE A 53 -5.26 0.47 -2.55
N CYS A 54 -4.52 -0.06 -1.58
CA CYS A 54 -3.18 -0.58 -1.80
C CYS A 54 -3.15 -2.08 -1.56
N ILE A 55 -2.63 -2.85 -2.52
CA ILE A 55 -2.38 -4.28 -2.38
C ILE A 55 -0.98 -4.49 -1.81
N TYR A 56 -0.91 -5.28 -0.74
CA TYR A 56 0.33 -5.68 -0.08
C TYR A 56 0.39 -7.20 0.09
N ASP A 57 1.57 -7.77 -0.07
CA ASP A 57 1.88 -9.11 0.42
C ASP A 57 2.67 -8.97 1.73
N ALA A 58 2.25 -9.66 2.78
CA ALA A 58 2.85 -9.51 4.11
C ALA A 58 2.66 -10.78 4.97
N PRO A 59 3.49 -10.98 6.02
CA PRO A 59 3.31 -12.11 6.93
C PRO A 59 2.07 -11.97 7.84
N SER A 60 1.65 -10.74 8.15
CA SER A 60 0.46 -10.45 8.98
C SER A 60 -0.03 -9.01 8.77
N PRO A 61 -1.28 -8.67 9.14
CA PRO A 61 -1.76 -7.29 9.12
C PRO A 61 -1.00 -6.37 10.10
N GLU A 62 -0.46 -6.91 11.20
CA GLU A 62 0.35 -6.17 12.17
C GLU A 62 1.69 -5.70 11.56
N ALA A 63 2.28 -6.51 10.69
CA ALA A 63 3.49 -6.12 9.96
C ALA A 63 3.22 -4.90 9.08
N ILE A 64 2.08 -4.87 8.38
CA ILE A 64 1.63 -3.72 7.56
C ILE A 64 1.41 -2.49 8.43
N ARG A 65 0.74 -2.63 9.60
CA ARG A 65 0.54 -1.48 10.52
C ARG A 65 1.88 -0.92 11.01
N SER A 66 2.81 -1.79 11.37
CA SER A 66 4.14 -1.39 11.85
C SER A 66 4.93 -0.63 10.78
N THR A 67 4.95 -1.10 9.54
CA THR A 67 5.67 -0.41 8.46
C THR A 67 4.96 0.86 8.01
N ALA A 68 3.62 0.89 8.02
CA ALA A 68 2.85 2.09 7.74
C ALA A 68 3.14 3.20 8.77
N GLN A 69 3.21 2.84 10.07
CA GLN A 69 3.61 3.77 11.13
C GLN A 69 5.02 4.32 10.90
N LYS A 70 6.00 3.47 10.58
CA LYS A 70 7.37 3.90 10.24
C LYS A 70 7.43 4.82 9.01
N ASN A 71 6.48 4.68 8.10
CA ASN A 71 6.37 5.48 6.89
C ASN A 71 5.49 6.72 7.05
N SER A 72 4.91 6.95 8.23
CA SER A 72 3.90 8.00 8.46
C SER A 72 2.71 7.93 7.48
N LEU A 73 2.32 6.72 7.08
CA LEU A 73 1.19 6.50 6.18
C LEU A 73 -0.05 6.06 6.97
N PRO A 74 -1.23 6.69 6.75
CA PRO A 74 -2.46 6.34 7.46
C PRO A 74 -2.96 4.95 7.07
N VAL A 75 -3.60 4.24 7.99
CA VAL A 75 -4.22 2.92 7.75
C VAL A 75 -5.62 2.93 8.35
N ASP A 76 -6.64 2.92 7.50
CA ASP A 76 -8.03 2.91 7.94
C ASP A 76 -8.50 1.47 8.17
N LYS A 77 -8.21 0.60 7.20
CA LYS A 77 -8.63 -0.80 7.22
C LYS A 77 -7.62 -1.69 6.50
N ILE A 78 -7.45 -2.90 7.01
CA ILE A 78 -6.68 -3.97 6.38
C ILE A 78 -7.61 -5.17 6.24
N THR A 79 -7.78 -5.64 5.00
CA THR A 79 -8.60 -6.82 4.69
C THR A 79 -7.72 -7.85 4.00
N GLU A 80 -7.72 -9.09 4.48
CA GLU A 80 -7.07 -10.18 3.74
C GLU A 80 -7.89 -10.51 2.48
N VAL A 81 -7.25 -10.60 1.33
CA VAL A 81 -7.91 -10.78 0.03
C VAL A 81 -7.25 -11.89 -0.79
N ARG A 82 -7.95 -12.33 -1.84
CA ARG A 82 -7.45 -13.25 -2.87
C ARG A 82 -7.77 -12.67 -4.24
N VAL A 83 -6.93 -12.97 -5.22
CA VAL A 83 -7.21 -12.58 -6.61
C VAL A 83 -8.35 -13.45 -7.12
N LEU A 84 -9.41 -12.81 -7.60
CA LEU A 84 -10.43 -13.40 -8.43
C LEU A 84 -10.40 -12.62 -9.75
N ASP A 85 -9.85 -13.24 -10.78
CA ASP A 85 -9.92 -12.72 -12.13
C ASP A 85 -10.99 -13.52 -12.90
N PRO A 86 -12.10 -12.90 -13.32
CA PRO A 86 -13.16 -13.62 -14.03
C PRO A 86 -12.72 -14.13 -15.41
N TYR A 87 -11.62 -13.61 -15.96
CA TYR A 87 -11.08 -14.05 -17.25
C TYR A 87 -10.23 -15.32 -17.14
N PHE A 88 -9.89 -15.79 -15.93
CA PHE A 88 -9.22 -17.09 -15.72
C PHE A 88 -10.09 -18.30 -16.09
N TYR A 89 -11.41 -18.10 -16.21
CA TYR A 89 -12.39 -19.16 -16.48
C TYR A 89 -12.82 -19.21 -17.95
N ARG A 90 -11.98 -18.70 -18.85
CA ARG A 90 -12.22 -18.66 -20.30
C ARG A 90 -11.31 -19.64 -21.03
#